data_AF-A0A938MPJ5-F1
#
_entry.id   AF-A0A938MPJ5-F1
#
_cell.length_a   1.000
_cell.length_b   1.000
_cell.length_c   1.000
_cell.angle_alpha   90.00
_cell.angle_beta   90.00
_cell.angle_gamma   90.00
#
_symmetry.space_group_name_H-M   'P 1'
#
loop_
_entity.id
_entity.type
_entity.pdbx_description
1 polymer ?
#
loop_
_entity_poly.entity_id
_entity_poly.type
_entity_poly.pdbx_seq_one_letter_code
_entity_poly.pdbx_strand_id
1 'polypeptide(L)'
;GRIDFLHFHFLRYDEFTNILSGPGRGLEMARKVQAEGLFKHLCFSSHDKPENIAKLINTGEFAAMTVQYNLLDRRNEDVIALAREKGLGVIIMGPVGGGRLVAPSEPLQRMLNRAVKSTPEAALRFVLSNPHVSVAISGMNSLQQVEENCATASDKSPLTASERERVQQLLSKNQELAKLYCTGCNYCMPCPNKVNIPENFRLMNLHRVWGLTAYAKAHYARLGAPNARPEGLKACDCKACGECEPKCPQKIPIVKQLEETAKALA
;
A
#
# COMPACT_ATOMS: atom_id res chain seq x y z
N GLY A 1 -14.31 21.13 22.66
CA GLY A 1 -14.59 20.55 21.32
C GLY A 1 -14.80 19.07 21.46
N ARG A 2 -15.76 18.49 20.74
CA ARG A 2 -16.03 17.04 20.73
C ARG A 2 -15.26 16.40 19.59
N ILE A 3 -14.66 15.23 19.80
CA ILE A 3 -13.99 14.47 18.75
C ILE A 3 -15.04 13.67 17.94
N ASP A 4 -15.01 13.71 16.62
CA ASP A 4 -15.98 12.91 15.84
C ASP A 4 -15.60 11.43 15.80
N PHE A 5 -14.34 11.10 15.49
CA PHE A 5 -13.87 9.72 15.35
C PHE A 5 -12.64 9.49 16.24
N LEU A 6 -12.73 8.55 17.18
CA LEU A 6 -11.60 8.10 17.99
C LEU A 6 -11.11 6.76 17.48
N HIS A 7 -9.82 6.66 17.15
CA HIS A 7 -9.22 5.42 16.64
C HIS A 7 -8.34 4.74 17.70
N PHE A 8 -8.49 3.43 17.85
CA PHE A 8 -7.37 2.60 18.29
C PHE A 8 -6.37 2.49 17.14
N HIS A 9 -5.18 3.02 17.37
CA HIS A 9 -4.15 3.10 16.35
C HIS A 9 -3.40 1.77 16.22
N PHE A 10 -3.13 1.33 14.99
CA PHE A 10 -2.32 0.15 14.70
C PHE A 10 -2.83 -1.15 15.37
N LEU A 11 -4.14 -1.29 15.56
CA LEU A 11 -4.72 -2.40 16.31
C LEU A 11 -4.53 -3.74 15.58
N ARG A 12 -3.87 -4.69 16.25
CA ARG A 12 -3.80 -6.10 15.83
C ARG A 12 -4.86 -6.93 16.56
N TYR A 13 -5.25 -8.05 15.97
CA TYR A 13 -6.31 -8.88 16.56
C TYR A 13 -5.89 -9.52 17.89
N ASP A 14 -4.63 -9.93 18.01
CA ASP A 14 -4.07 -10.48 19.26
C ASP A 14 -4.01 -9.44 20.39
N GLU A 15 -3.64 -8.21 20.06
CA GLU A 15 -3.66 -7.08 21.01
C GLU A 15 -5.09 -6.76 21.44
N PHE A 16 -6.04 -6.79 20.51
CA PHE A 16 -7.46 -6.61 20.85
C PHE A 16 -7.90 -7.63 21.90
N THR A 17 -7.67 -8.92 21.65
CA THR A 17 -8.15 -10.00 22.54
C THR A 17 -7.43 -10.04 23.87
N ASN A 18 -6.12 -9.81 23.88
CA ASN A 18 -5.29 -10.06 25.07
C ASN A 18 -5.11 -8.81 25.94
N ILE A 19 -5.27 -7.62 25.37
CA ILE A 19 -4.92 -6.35 26.05
C ILE A 19 -6.12 -5.42 26.10
N LEU A 20 -6.89 -5.31 25.01
CA LEU A 20 -7.85 -4.22 24.87
C LEU A 20 -9.26 -4.54 25.36
N SER A 21 -9.76 -5.75 25.09
CA SER A 21 -11.19 -6.09 25.24
C SER A 21 -11.62 -6.62 26.61
N GLY A 22 -10.67 -6.82 27.54
CA GLY A 22 -10.97 -7.36 28.87
C GLY A 22 -11.64 -6.36 29.83
N PRO A 23 -12.22 -6.82 30.96
CA PRO A 23 -12.80 -5.94 31.98
C PRO A 23 -11.77 -4.93 32.53
N GLY A 24 -12.17 -3.68 32.67
CA GLY A 24 -11.33 -2.57 33.12
C GLY A 24 -10.25 -2.15 32.13
N ARG A 25 -10.30 -2.62 30.87
CA ARG A 25 -9.30 -2.30 29.84
C ARG A 25 -9.74 -1.17 28.92
N GLY A 26 -8.90 -0.88 27.92
CA GLY A 26 -9.04 0.28 27.05
C GLY A 26 -10.36 0.33 26.27
N LEU A 27 -10.93 -0.82 25.90
CA LEU A 27 -12.24 -0.84 25.22
C LEU A 27 -13.36 -0.33 26.13
N GLU A 28 -13.44 -0.83 27.36
CA GLU A 28 -14.45 -0.40 28.34
C GLU A 28 -14.28 1.08 28.68
N MET A 29 -13.04 1.53 28.89
CA MET A 29 -12.75 2.94 29.13
C MET A 29 -13.16 3.82 27.94
N ALA A 30 -12.90 3.38 26.71
CA ALA A 30 -13.35 4.08 25.51
C ALA A 30 -14.88 4.16 25.44
N ARG A 31 -15.61 3.11 25.82
CA ARG A 31 -17.08 3.14 25.88
C ARG A 31 -17.61 4.11 26.93
N LYS A 32 -16.99 4.15 28.11
CA LYS A 32 -17.37 5.09 29.16
C LYS A 32 -17.23 6.53 28.70
N VAL A 33 -16.06 6.89 28.16
CA VAL A 33 -15.83 8.27 27.69
C VAL A 33 -16.63 8.61 26.41
N GLN A 34 -17.01 7.60 25.62
CA GLN A 34 -17.98 7.77 24.53
C GLN A 34 -19.37 8.15 25.07
N ALA A 35 -19.84 7.47 26.11
CA ALA A 35 -21.14 7.74 26.74
C ALA A 35 -21.18 9.12 27.41
N GLU A 36 -20.05 9.59 27.92
CA GLU A 36 -19.86 10.98 28.41
C GLU A 36 -19.83 12.03 27.27
N GLY A 37 -19.88 11.60 26.01
CA GLY A 37 -19.98 12.46 24.84
C GLY A 37 -18.65 13.05 24.36
N LEU A 38 -17.51 12.59 24.88
CA LEU A 38 -16.19 13.11 24.50
C LEU A 38 -15.83 12.80 23.03
N PHE A 39 -16.37 11.70 22.48
CA PHE A 39 -16.31 11.44 21.05
C PHE A 39 -17.60 10.81 20.48
N LYS A 40 -17.77 10.76 19.15
CA LYS A 40 -18.98 10.16 18.50
C LYS A 40 -18.80 8.69 18.15
N HIS A 41 -17.74 8.37 17.43
CA HIS A 41 -17.55 7.07 16.81
C HIS A 41 -16.25 6.42 17.27
N LEU A 42 -16.33 5.18 17.74
CA LEU A 42 -15.16 4.36 18.07
C LEU A 42 -14.72 3.61 16.82
N CYS A 43 -13.46 3.71 16.46
CA CYS A 43 -12.90 3.19 15.21
C CYS A 43 -11.58 2.48 15.50
N PHE A 44 -11.04 1.80 14.48
CA PHE A 44 -9.69 1.26 14.54
C PHE A 44 -8.93 1.54 13.24
N SER A 45 -7.61 1.45 13.31
CA SER A 45 -6.74 1.38 12.13
C SER A 45 -5.87 0.13 12.26
N SER A 46 -5.52 -0.52 11.15
CA SER A 46 -4.73 -1.75 11.21
C SER A 46 -3.80 -1.94 10.01
N HIS A 47 -2.64 -2.52 10.28
CA HIS A 47 -1.71 -3.08 9.28
C HIS A 47 -1.57 -4.60 9.40
N ASP A 48 -2.46 -5.24 10.16
CA ASP A 48 -2.47 -6.69 10.35
C ASP A 48 -2.88 -7.40 9.04
N LYS A 49 -2.86 -8.73 9.05
CA LYS A 49 -3.29 -9.56 7.93
C LYS A 49 -4.80 -9.42 7.72
N PRO A 50 -5.30 -9.52 6.47
CA PRO A 50 -6.74 -9.45 6.19
C PRO A 50 -7.58 -10.40 7.06
N GLU A 51 -7.08 -11.61 7.35
CA GLU A 51 -7.80 -12.59 8.17
C GLU A 51 -8.01 -12.12 9.60
N ASN A 52 -7.06 -11.35 10.16
CA ASN A 52 -7.16 -10.76 11.48
C ASN A 52 -8.02 -9.50 11.48
N ILE A 53 -7.94 -8.69 10.42
CA ILE A 53 -8.83 -7.53 10.23
C ILE A 53 -10.29 -7.99 10.13
N ALA A 54 -10.57 -9.08 9.41
CA ALA A 54 -11.90 -9.67 9.35
C ALA A 54 -12.43 -10.06 10.74
N LYS A 55 -11.58 -10.62 11.60
CA LYS A 55 -11.96 -10.92 12.99
C LYS A 55 -12.26 -9.65 13.80
N LEU A 56 -11.45 -8.59 13.65
CA LEU A 56 -11.72 -7.29 14.27
C LEU A 56 -13.06 -6.70 13.82
N ILE A 57 -13.37 -6.74 12.53
CA ILE A 57 -14.67 -6.31 11.99
C ILE A 57 -15.82 -7.10 12.64
N ASN A 58 -15.67 -8.43 12.74
CA ASN A 58 -16.68 -9.33 13.28
C ASN A 58 -16.89 -9.21 14.80
N THR A 59 -16.07 -8.45 15.53
CA THR A 59 -16.34 -8.14 16.94
C THR A 59 -17.58 -7.26 17.11
N GLY A 60 -17.94 -6.45 16.09
CA GLY A 60 -19.02 -5.48 16.18
C GLY A 60 -18.71 -4.24 17.02
N GLU A 61 -17.46 -4.08 17.50
CA GLU A 61 -17.11 -3.00 18.41
C GLU A 61 -16.93 -1.64 17.72
N PHE A 62 -16.66 -1.63 16.42
CA PHE A 62 -16.17 -0.44 15.73
C PHE A 62 -17.17 0.09 14.70
N ALA A 63 -17.24 1.42 14.61
CA ALA A 63 -18.07 2.14 13.63
C ALA A 63 -17.35 2.38 12.29
N ALA A 64 -16.02 2.38 12.28
CA ALA A 64 -15.22 2.50 11.06
C ALA A 64 -13.84 1.85 11.21
N MET A 65 -13.23 1.53 10.08
CA MET A 65 -11.86 1.05 9.99
C MET A 65 -11.00 1.92 9.07
N THR A 66 -9.71 2.02 9.38
CA THR A 66 -8.70 2.59 8.48
C THR A 66 -7.70 1.53 8.05
N VAL A 67 -7.59 1.28 6.73
CA VAL A 67 -6.72 0.24 6.15
C VAL A 67 -6.03 0.72 4.88
N GLN A 68 -4.93 0.06 4.53
CA GLN A 68 -4.17 0.34 3.30
C GLN A 68 -4.92 -0.18 2.08
N TYR A 69 -5.09 0.66 1.05
CA TYR A 69 -5.58 0.26 -0.28
C TYR A 69 -5.14 1.27 -1.35
N ASN A 70 -4.60 0.78 -2.46
CA ASN A 70 -4.25 1.57 -3.65
C ASN A 70 -3.88 0.62 -4.80
N LEU A 71 -3.48 1.18 -5.95
CA LEU A 71 -3.06 0.39 -7.12
C LEU A 71 -1.91 -0.60 -6.82
N LEU A 72 -0.99 -0.25 -5.91
CA LEU A 72 0.17 -1.07 -5.57
C LEU A 72 -0.10 -2.09 -4.45
N ASP A 73 -1.15 -1.90 -3.66
CA ASP A 73 -1.48 -2.75 -2.51
C ASP A 73 -3.00 -2.92 -2.41
N ARG A 74 -3.47 -4.11 -2.79
CA ARG A 74 -4.88 -4.51 -2.82
C ARG A 74 -5.21 -5.62 -1.82
N ARG A 75 -4.31 -5.94 -0.89
CA ARG A 75 -4.46 -7.09 0.01
C ARG A 75 -5.74 -7.04 0.86
N ASN A 76 -6.27 -5.85 1.12
CA ASN A 76 -7.41 -5.62 1.99
C ASN A 76 -8.75 -5.52 1.25
N GLU A 77 -8.80 -5.82 -0.05
CA GLU A 77 -10.01 -5.59 -0.85
C GLU A 77 -11.22 -6.40 -0.35
N ASP A 78 -11.01 -7.66 0.01
CA ASP A 78 -12.08 -8.52 0.55
C ASP A 78 -12.58 -8.02 1.92
N VAL A 79 -11.66 -7.55 2.79
CA VAL A 79 -12.05 -7.01 4.10
C VAL A 79 -12.68 -5.62 4.01
N ILE A 80 -12.36 -4.85 2.96
CA ILE A 80 -13.04 -3.58 2.64
C ILE A 80 -14.51 -3.85 2.28
N ALA A 81 -14.77 -4.87 1.44
CA ALA A 81 -16.14 -5.29 1.13
C ALA A 81 -16.88 -5.79 2.39
N LEU A 82 -16.23 -6.66 3.18
CA LEU A 82 -16.78 -7.19 4.45
C LEU A 82 -17.13 -6.07 5.44
N ALA A 83 -16.25 -5.08 5.63
CA ALA A 83 -16.51 -3.96 6.53
C ALA A 83 -17.76 -3.20 6.13
N ARG A 84 -17.94 -2.94 4.82
CA ARG A 84 -19.14 -2.26 4.32
C ARG A 84 -20.40 -3.09 4.52
N GLU A 85 -20.33 -4.40 4.30
CA GLU A 85 -21.42 -5.36 4.56
C GLU A 85 -21.83 -5.36 6.04
N LYS A 86 -20.85 -5.26 6.95
CA LYS A 86 -21.07 -5.18 8.40
C LYS A 86 -21.44 -3.78 8.91
N GLY A 87 -21.62 -2.81 8.02
CA GLY A 87 -22.07 -1.46 8.36
C GLY A 87 -20.97 -0.50 8.84
N LEU A 88 -19.69 -0.87 8.72
CA LEU A 88 -18.59 0.02 9.07
C LEU A 88 -18.32 1.06 7.97
N GLY A 89 -17.91 2.25 8.39
CA GLY A 89 -17.23 3.19 7.50
C GLY A 89 -15.84 2.68 7.11
N VAL A 90 -15.45 2.87 5.87
CA VAL A 90 -14.14 2.44 5.35
C VAL A 90 -13.30 3.65 4.97
N ILE A 91 -12.23 3.86 5.71
CA ILE A 91 -11.25 4.93 5.51
C ILE A 91 -10.01 4.31 4.86
N ILE A 92 -9.62 4.79 3.68
CA ILE A 92 -8.42 4.31 3.00
C ILE A 92 -7.22 5.18 3.32
N MET A 93 -6.20 4.56 3.92
CA MET A 93 -4.89 5.16 4.06
C MET A 93 -3.97 4.84 2.88
N GLY A 94 -3.10 5.80 2.57
CA GLY A 94 -2.13 5.71 1.48
C GLY A 94 -2.73 5.50 0.08
N PRO A 95 -3.78 6.27 -0.33
CA PRO A 95 -4.40 6.12 -1.63
C PRO A 95 -3.43 6.39 -2.80
N VAL A 96 -2.39 7.20 -2.56
CA VAL A 96 -1.28 7.50 -3.49
C VAL A 96 -0.02 6.68 -3.20
N GLY A 97 -0.15 5.55 -2.50
CA GLY A 97 0.95 4.63 -2.22
C GLY A 97 2.06 5.23 -1.35
N GLY A 98 1.73 6.13 -0.42
CA GLY A 98 2.73 6.81 0.43
C GLY A 98 3.72 7.67 -0.37
N GLY A 99 3.23 8.29 -1.46
CA GLY A 99 4.04 9.13 -2.34
C GLY A 99 4.67 8.39 -3.53
N ARG A 100 4.58 7.05 -3.60
CA ARG A 100 5.08 6.29 -4.76
C ARG A 100 4.38 6.67 -6.07
N LEU A 101 3.08 6.95 -6.00
CA LEU A 101 2.24 7.27 -7.15
C LEU A 101 2.25 8.77 -7.51
N VAL A 102 3.24 9.53 -7.04
CA VAL A 102 3.49 10.91 -7.53
C VAL A 102 4.42 10.94 -8.73
N ALA A 103 5.27 9.92 -8.89
CA ALA A 103 6.15 9.83 -10.04
C ALA A 103 5.31 9.58 -11.31
N PRO A 104 5.62 10.27 -12.43
CA PRO A 104 4.96 10.02 -13.69
C PRO A 104 5.04 8.54 -14.08
N SER A 105 3.90 8.00 -14.50
CA SER A 105 3.79 6.65 -15.05
C SER A 105 2.75 6.64 -16.16
N GLU A 106 3.25 6.47 -17.39
CA GLU A 106 2.42 6.41 -18.59
C GLU A 106 1.40 5.25 -18.55
N PRO A 107 1.74 4.01 -18.09
CA PRO A 107 0.74 2.95 -17.90
C PRO A 107 -0.39 3.35 -16.96
N LEU A 108 -0.08 4.08 -15.88
CA LEU A 108 -1.10 4.53 -14.92
C LEU A 108 -1.94 5.68 -15.47
N GLN A 109 -1.35 6.58 -16.24
CA GLN A 109 -2.09 7.70 -16.83
C GLN A 109 -3.02 7.26 -17.97
N ARG A 110 -2.64 6.22 -18.73
CA ARG A 110 -3.49 5.65 -19.79
C ARG A 110 -4.64 4.78 -19.29
N MET A 111 -4.68 4.50 -17.99
CA MET A 111 -5.71 3.67 -17.37
C MET A 111 -7.10 4.31 -17.47
N LEU A 112 -7.19 5.65 -17.50
CA LEU A 112 -8.45 6.38 -17.65
C LEU A 112 -8.70 6.78 -19.12
N ASN A 113 -9.97 6.92 -19.50
CA ASN A 113 -10.40 7.28 -20.85
C ASN A 113 -10.26 8.78 -21.12
N ARG A 114 -10.13 9.56 -20.06
CA ARG A 114 -9.76 10.97 -20.11
C ARG A 114 -8.27 11.14 -19.91
N ALA A 115 -7.73 12.24 -20.45
CA ALA A 115 -6.43 12.72 -20.02
C ALA A 115 -6.50 13.02 -18.51
N VAL A 116 -5.89 12.17 -17.70
CA VAL A 116 -5.56 12.52 -16.32
C VAL A 116 -4.38 13.46 -16.34
N LYS A 117 -4.44 14.47 -15.48
CA LYS A 117 -3.39 15.48 -15.35
C LYS A 117 -2.15 14.90 -14.69
N SER A 118 -2.31 13.86 -13.86
CA SER A 118 -1.22 13.31 -13.07
C SER A 118 -1.48 11.87 -12.61
N THR A 119 -0.40 11.20 -12.20
CA THR A 119 -0.48 9.85 -11.60
C THR A 119 -1.22 9.84 -10.25
N PRO A 120 -1.11 10.86 -9.37
CA PRO A 120 -1.96 11.00 -8.19
C PRO A 120 -3.46 11.03 -8.50
N GLU A 121 -3.88 11.75 -9.55
CA GLU A 121 -5.29 11.77 -9.97
C GLU A 121 -5.77 10.36 -10.31
N ALA A 122 -5.02 9.61 -11.13
CA ALA A 122 -5.37 8.25 -11.50
C ALA A 122 -5.45 7.31 -10.28
N ALA A 123 -4.51 7.44 -9.34
CA ALA A 123 -4.47 6.65 -8.11
C ALA A 123 -5.67 6.93 -7.21
N LEU A 124 -6.00 8.22 -7.01
CA LEU A 124 -7.12 8.63 -6.17
C LEU A 124 -8.46 8.23 -6.80
N ARG A 125 -8.61 8.37 -8.12
CA ARG A 125 -9.78 7.90 -8.87
C ARG A 125 -10.01 6.41 -8.73
N PHE A 126 -8.94 5.60 -8.82
CA PHE A 126 -9.04 4.17 -8.59
C PHE A 126 -9.60 3.86 -7.19
N VAL A 127 -9.02 4.45 -6.14
CA VAL A 127 -9.46 4.21 -4.76
C VAL A 127 -10.92 4.64 -4.55
N LEU A 128 -11.28 5.83 -5.01
CA LEU A 128 -12.64 6.38 -4.84
C LEU A 128 -13.69 5.69 -5.72
N SER A 129 -13.27 4.93 -6.74
CA SER A 129 -14.18 4.14 -7.57
C SER A 129 -14.66 2.84 -6.91
N ASN A 130 -14.02 2.41 -5.82
CA ASN A 130 -14.45 1.25 -5.07
C ASN A 130 -15.71 1.60 -4.26
N PRO A 131 -16.86 0.94 -4.51
CA PRO A 131 -18.14 1.29 -3.88
C PRO A 131 -18.18 1.01 -2.36
N HIS A 132 -17.20 0.26 -1.85
CA HIS A 132 -17.08 -0.06 -0.43
C HIS A 132 -16.24 0.97 0.35
N VAL A 133 -15.58 1.91 -0.34
CA VAL A 133 -14.78 2.96 0.28
C VAL A 133 -15.66 4.16 0.66
N SER A 134 -15.54 4.63 1.90
CA SER A 134 -16.26 5.82 2.38
C SER A 134 -15.44 7.10 2.21
N VAL A 135 -14.14 7.03 2.45
CA VAL A 135 -13.23 8.18 2.35
C VAL A 135 -11.80 7.72 2.07
N ALA A 136 -11.01 8.55 1.40
CA ALA A 136 -9.58 8.35 1.20
C ALA A 136 -8.80 9.50 1.84
N ILE A 137 -7.80 9.19 2.67
CA ILE A 137 -6.94 10.19 3.30
C ILE A 137 -5.64 10.35 2.50
N SER A 138 -5.51 11.46 1.77
CA SER A 138 -4.35 11.79 0.93
C SER A 138 -3.47 12.84 1.61
N GLY A 139 -2.21 12.51 1.88
CA GLY A 139 -1.22 13.46 2.41
C GLY A 139 -0.68 14.37 1.32
N MET A 140 -0.51 15.66 1.62
CA MET A 140 -0.15 16.71 0.66
C MET A 140 0.84 17.69 1.28
N ASN A 141 1.76 18.20 0.47
CA ASN A 141 2.83 19.11 0.88
C ASN A 141 2.70 20.52 0.29
N SER A 142 1.70 20.78 -0.56
CA SER A 142 1.45 22.10 -1.14
C SER A 142 -0.05 22.35 -1.33
N LEU A 143 -0.44 23.63 -1.37
CA LEU A 143 -1.83 24.02 -1.61
C LEU A 143 -2.34 23.55 -2.98
N GLN A 144 -1.48 23.59 -4.01
CA GLN A 144 -1.81 23.07 -5.33
C GLN A 144 -2.23 21.59 -5.27
N GLN A 145 -1.54 20.75 -4.48
CA GLN A 145 -1.93 19.34 -4.32
C GLN A 145 -3.28 19.20 -3.61
N VAL A 146 -3.61 20.11 -2.69
CA VAL A 146 -4.93 20.18 -2.06
C VAL A 146 -6.00 20.45 -3.09
N GLU A 147 -5.81 21.47 -3.92
CA GLU A 147 -6.75 21.84 -4.98
C GLU A 147 -6.95 20.70 -5.99
N GLU A 148 -5.87 20.05 -6.44
CA GLU A 148 -5.92 18.93 -7.37
C GLU A 148 -6.62 17.70 -6.77
N ASN A 149 -6.32 17.34 -5.52
CA ASN A 149 -6.97 16.22 -4.85
C ASN A 149 -8.45 16.51 -4.55
N CYS A 150 -8.79 17.74 -4.15
CA CYS A 150 -10.18 18.17 -3.95
C CYS A 150 -10.97 18.13 -5.26
N ALA A 151 -10.39 18.61 -6.37
CA ALA A 151 -11.02 18.52 -7.69
C ALA A 151 -11.28 17.06 -8.08
N THR A 152 -10.30 16.19 -7.86
CA THR A 152 -10.40 14.75 -8.15
C THR A 152 -11.47 14.06 -7.29
N ALA A 153 -11.52 14.38 -5.99
CA ALA A 153 -12.48 13.80 -5.06
C ALA A 153 -13.91 14.35 -5.23
N SER A 154 -14.05 15.57 -5.76
CA SER A 154 -15.35 16.19 -6.06
C SER A 154 -16.01 15.58 -7.29
N ASP A 155 -15.24 14.96 -8.17
CA ASP A 155 -15.74 14.24 -9.33
C ASP A 155 -16.31 12.87 -8.94
N LYS A 156 -17.63 12.83 -8.80
CA LYS A 156 -18.41 11.62 -8.46
C LYS A 156 -18.69 10.69 -9.64
N SER A 157 -18.21 11.00 -10.84
CA SER A 157 -18.41 10.11 -11.99
C SER A 157 -17.77 8.74 -11.70
N PRO A 158 -18.48 7.61 -11.85
CA PRO A 158 -17.84 6.31 -11.72
C PRO A 158 -16.82 6.12 -12.85
N LEU A 159 -15.87 5.21 -12.68
CA LEU A 159 -15.09 4.72 -13.81
C LEU A 159 -16.04 4.12 -14.85
N THR A 160 -15.86 4.46 -16.12
CA THR A 160 -16.60 3.84 -17.23
C THR A 160 -16.24 2.35 -17.35
N ALA A 161 -17.06 1.57 -18.07
CA ALA A 161 -16.79 0.15 -18.27
C ALA A 161 -15.41 -0.10 -18.91
N SER A 162 -15.05 0.70 -19.91
CA SER A 162 -13.74 0.63 -20.56
C SER A 162 -12.59 1.03 -19.64
N GLU A 163 -12.76 2.02 -18.75
CA GLU A 163 -11.74 2.35 -17.74
C GLU A 163 -11.56 1.22 -16.74
N ARG A 164 -12.65 0.63 -16.24
CA ARG A 164 -12.57 -0.53 -15.35
C ARG A 164 -11.84 -1.70 -16.01
N GLU A 165 -12.09 -1.94 -17.29
CA GLU A 165 -11.39 -2.97 -18.04
C GLU A 165 -9.89 -2.67 -18.16
N ARG A 166 -9.50 -1.42 -18.47
CA ARG A 166 -8.08 -1.02 -18.51
C ARG A 166 -7.39 -1.15 -17.16
N VAL A 167 -8.07 -0.76 -16.07
CA VAL A 167 -7.60 -0.98 -14.69
C VAL A 167 -7.35 -2.47 -14.48
N GLN A 168 -8.32 -3.33 -14.82
CA GLN A 168 -8.18 -4.78 -14.66
C GLN A 168 -7.05 -5.35 -15.51
N GLN A 169 -6.93 -4.95 -16.77
CA GLN A 169 -5.86 -5.39 -17.67
C GLN A 169 -4.47 -5.00 -17.12
N LEU A 170 -4.32 -3.76 -16.65
CA LEU A 170 -3.09 -3.30 -16.02
C LEU A 170 -2.76 -4.14 -14.78
N LEU A 171 -3.75 -4.37 -13.91
CA LEU A 171 -3.55 -5.13 -12.68
C LEU A 171 -3.22 -6.60 -12.96
N SER A 172 -3.90 -7.25 -13.90
CA SER A 172 -3.61 -8.62 -14.33
C SER A 172 -2.23 -8.72 -14.96
N LYS A 173 -1.87 -7.80 -15.86
CA LYS A 173 -0.52 -7.74 -16.43
C LYS A 173 0.53 -7.57 -15.34
N ASN A 174 0.26 -6.73 -14.35
CA ASN A 174 1.19 -6.49 -13.25
C ASN A 174 1.32 -7.70 -12.33
N GLN A 175 0.26 -8.46 -12.09
CA GLN A 175 0.31 -9.73 -11.37
C GLN A 175 1.12 -10.78 -12.12
N GLU A 176 0.90 -10.96 -13.42
CA GLU A 176 1.68 -11.89 -14.24
C GLU A 176 3.15 -11.50 -14.31
N LEU A 177 3.45 -10.22 -14.48
CA LEU A 177 4.82 -9.73 -14.42
C LEU A 177 5.41 -9.97 -13.03
N ALA A 178 4.69 -9.68 -11.94
CA ALA A 178 5.17 -9.93 -10.59
C ALA A 178 5.49 -11.42 -10.31
N LYS A 179 4.81 -12.37 -10.97
CA LYS A 179 5.16 -13.80 -10.89
C LYS A 179 6.53 -14.12 -11.51
N LEU A 180 6.98 -13.33 -12.49
CA LEU A 180 8.31 -13.46 -13.10
C LEU A 180 9.43 -12.85 -12.24
N TYR A 181 9.07 -12.09 -11.21
CA TYR A 181 10.00 -11.32 -10.39
C TYR A 181 9.91 -11.68 -8.90
N CYS A 182 10.87 -11.16 -8.14
CA CYS A 182 10.98 -11.42 -6.72
C CYS A 182 9.74 -10.95 -5.94
N THR A 183 9.26 -11.80 -5.03
CA THR A 183 8.17 -11.54 -4.08
C THR A 183 8.63 -10.87 -2.77
N GLY A 184 9.93 -10.64 -2.59
CA GLY A 184 10.46 -10.05 -1.35
C GLY A 184 10.42 -10.98 -0.13
N CYS A 185 10.42 -12.30 -0.36
CA CYS A 185 10.35 -13.32 0.70
C CYS A 185 11.61 -13.46 1.57
N ASN A 186 12.71 -12.80 1.21
CA ASN A 186 13.99 -12.79 1.94
C ASN A 186 14.74 -14.13 2.10
N TYR A 187 14.28 -15.26 1.53
CA TYR A 187 15.02 -16.54 1.60
C TYR A 187 16.46 -16.48 1.04
N CYS A 188 16.70 -15.59 0.07
CA CYS A 188 18.03 -15.36 -0.49
C CYS A 188 18.98 -14.58 0.43
N MET A 189 18.49 -14.06 1.55
CA MET A 189 19.24 -13.25 2.51
C MET A 189 19.75 -14.09 3.70
N PRO A 190 20.85 -13.69 4.36
CA PRO A 190 21.73 -12.58 3.98
C PRO A 190 22.59 -12.91 2.74
N CYS A 191 22.89 -11.90 1.94
CA CYS A 191 23.86 -12.00 0.86
C CYS A 191 25.29 -11.85 1.43
N PRO A 192 26.24 -12.74 1.12
CA PRO A 192 27.63 -12.61 1.60
C PRO A 192 28.32 -11.32 1.12
N ASN A 193 27.87 -10.79 -0.03
CA ASN A 193 28.34 -9.52 -0.59
C ASN A 193 27.52 -8.31 -0.12
N LYS A 194 26.67 -8.48 0.90
CA LYS A 194 25.84 -7.43 1.52
C LYS A 194 24.85 -6.73 0.58
N VAL A 195 24.62 -7.25 -0.63
CA VAL A 195 23.59 -6.74 -1.56
C VAL A 195 22.22 -6.98 -0.96
N ASN A 196 21.38 -5.94 -0.91
CA ASN A 196 19.98 -6.10 -0.53
C ASN A 196 19.17 -6.58 -1.74
N ILE A 197 19.22 -7.89 -2.02
CA ILE A 197 18.58 -8.50 -3.19
C ILE A 197 17.07 -8.17 -3.25
N PRO A 198 16.29 -8.35 -2.17
CA PRO A 198 14.86 -8.00 -2.15
C PRO A 198 14.58 -6.54 -2.50
N GLU A 199 15.34 -5.59 -1.93
CA GLU A 199 15.10 -4.17 -2.16
C GLU A 199 15.44 -3.75 -3.60
N ASN A 200 16.55 -4.27 -4.14
CA ASN A 200 16.91 -4.03 -5.53
C ASN A 200 15.81 -4.52 -6.49
N PHE A 201 15.26 -5.71 -6.26
CA PHE A 201 14.17 -6.23 -7.07
C PHE A 201 12.84 -5.52 -6.83
N ARG A 202 12.57 -5.04 -5.61
CA ARG A 202 11.41 -4.18 -5.35
C ARG A 202 11.45 -2.91 -6.20
N LEU A 203 12.62 -2.27 -6.30
CA LEU A 203 12.82 -1.09 -7.15
C LEU A 203 12.70 -1.42 -8.64
N MET A 204 13.27 -2.56 -9.05
CA MET A 204 13.15 -3.04 -10.43
C MET A 204 11.69 -3.32 -10.83
N ASN A 205 10.89 -3.86 -9.91
CA ASN A 205 9.46 -4.06 -10.11
C ASN A 205 8.72 -2.73 -10.26
N LEU A 206 9.03 -1.73 -9.44
CA LEU A 206 8.44 -0.39 -9.60
C LEU A 206 8.76 0.23 -10.95
N HIS A 207 9.98 0.04 -11.46
CA HIS A 207 10.38 0.49 -12.79
C HIS A 207 9.66 -0.28 -13.91
N ARG A 208 9.81 -1.60 -13.97
CA ARG A 208 9.34 -2.42 -15.10
C ARG A 208 7.84 -2.66 -15.12
N VAL A 209 7.25 -2.90 -13.95
CA VAL A 209 5.83 -3.28 -13.83
C VAL A 209 4.95 -2.04 -13.75
N TRP A 210 5.37 -1.06 -12.96
CA TRP A 210 4.54 0.12 -12.67
C TRP A 210 4.94 1.37 -13.45
N GLY A 211 6.02 1.33 -14.23
CA GLY A 211 6.51 2.49 -14.99
C GLY A 211 7.03 3.63 -14.10
N LEU A 212 7.26 3.37 -12.80
CA LEU A 212 7.69 4.38 -11.82
C LEU A 212 9.22 4.54 -11.84
N THR A 213 9.76 4.80 -13.03
CA THR A 213 11.21 4.84 -13.30
C THR A 213 11.93 5.89 -12.47
N ALA A 214 11.41 7.12 -12.41
CA ALA A 214 12.03 8.20 -11.65
C ALA A 214 12.10 7.87 -10.15
N TYR A 215 11.02 7.32 -9.58
CA TYR A 215 11.01 6.85 -8.20
C TYR A 215 12.03 5.72 -7.98
N ALA A 216 12.04 4.70 -8.86
CA ALA A 216 12.93 3.57 -8.73
C ALA A 216 14.41 4.00 -8.77
N LYS A 217 14.80 4.85 -9.73
CA LYS A 217 16.17 5.38 -9.84
C LYS A 217 16.58 6.24 -8.65
N ALA A 218 15.72 7.16 -8.21
CA ALA A 218 16.02 8.04 -7.08
C ALA A 218 16.19 7.25 -5.75
N HIS A 219 15.47 6.14 -5.58
CA HIS A 219 15.65 5.26 -4.43
C HIS A 219 16.85 4.31 -4.59
N TYR A 220 17.11 3.80 -5.80
CA TYR A 220 18.30 3.00 -6.09
C TYR A 220 19.58 3.79 -5.83
N ALA A 221 19.63 5.06 -6.21
CA ALA A 221 20.77 5.95 -5.99
C ALA A 221 21.14 6.08 -4.50
N ARG A 222 20.16 6.02 -3.59
CA ARG A 222 20.32 6.15 -2.13
C ARG A 222 20.61 4.83 -1.42
N LEU A 223 20.39 3.69 -2.06
CA LEU A 223 20.65 2.38 -1.47
C LEU A 223 22.16 2.21 -1.18
N GLY A 224 22.51 1.66 -0.02
CA GLY A 224 23.90 1.55 0.44
C GLY A 224 24.51 2.83 1.02
N ALA A 225 23.79 3.96 1.08
CA ALA A 225 24.26 5.16 1.77
C ALA A 225 24.33 4.94 3.30
N PRO A 226 25.19 5.69 4.03
CA PRO A 226 25.21 5.65 5.49
C PRO A 226 23.82 5.91 6.07
N ASN A 227 23.40 5.08 7.03
CA ASN A 227 22.07 5.13 7.67
C ASN A 227 20.88 4.91 6.72
N ALA A 228 21.09 4.43 5.49
CA ALA A 228 19.99 4.06 4.60
C ALA A 228 19.13 2.94 5.21
N ARG A 229 17.81 3.11 5.10
CA ARG A 229 16.81 2.10 5.47
C ARG A 229 15.95 1.80 4.22
N PRO A 230 15.81 0.53 3.81
CA PRO A 230 16.47 -0.66 4.37
C PRO A 230 17.99 -0.70 4.10
N GLU A 231 18.73 -1.43 4.94
CA GLU A 231 20.19 -1.57 4.81
C GLU A 231 20.60 -2.44 3.62
N GLY A 232 21.86 -2.33 3.21
CA GLY A 232 22.49 -3.19 2.22
C GLY A 232 22.79 -2.48 0.90
N LEU A 233 23.57 -3.17 0.07
CA LEU A 233 24.20 -2.61 -1.11
C LEU A 233 23.33 -2.72 -2.37
N LYS A 234 23.72 -1.98 -3.40
CA LYS A 234 23.05 -1.91 -4.69
C LYS A 234 23.31 -3.18 -5.50
N ALA A 235 22.50 -3.39 -6.53
CA ALA A 235 22.67 -4.52 -7.44
C ALA A 235 24.04 -4.50 -8.15
N CYS A 236 24.62 -3.31 -8.40
CA CYS A 236 25.95 -3.17 -9.00
C CYS A 236 27.10 -3.69 -8.10
N ASP A 237 26.85 -3.89 -6.80
CA ASP A 237 27.84 -4.44 -5.87
C ASP A 237 27.85 -5.97 -5.85
N CYS A 238 26.94 -6.63 -6.59
CA CYS A 238 26.89 -8.08 -6.70
C CYS A 238 28.17 -8.65 -7.32
N LYS A 239 28.75 -9.67 -6.67
CA LYS A 239 29.93 -10.40 -7.16
C LYS A 239 29.58 -11.68 -7.94
N ALA A 240 28.32 -11.86 -8.30
CA ALA A 240 27.84 -13.00 -9.08
C ALA A 240 28.20 -14.39 -8.51
N CYS A 241 28.29 -14.54 -7.18
CA CYS A 241 28.69 -15.82 -6.55
C CYS A 241 27.63 -16.93 -6.61
N GLY A 242 26.39 -16.63 -6.98
CA GLY A 242 25.32 -17.63 -7.15
C GLY A 242 24.69 -18.18 -5.86
N GLU A 243 25.24 -17.92 -4.66
CA GLU A 243 24.76 -18.50 -3.39
C GLU A 243 23.29 -18.21 -3.04
N CYS A 244 22.70 -17.18 -3.64
CA CYS A 244 21.32 -16.80 -3.45
C CYS A 244 20.32 -17.66 -4.24
N GLU A 245 20.74 -18.21 -5.38
CA GLU A 245 19.84 -18.86 -6.34
C GLU A 245 19.25 -20.18 -5.83
N PRO A 246 20.03 -21.09 -5.20
CA PRO A 246 19.47 -22.31 -4.61
C PRO A 246 18.46 -22.05 -3.49
N LYS A 247 18.56 -20.88 -2.83
CA LYS A 247 17.67 -20.48 -1.73
C LYS A 247 16.34 -19.93 -2.24
N CYS A 248 16.21 -19.62 -3.53
CA CYS A 248 15.03 -18.96 -4.06
C CYS A 248 13.89 -19.97 -4.27
N PRO A 249 12.76 -19.85 -3.56
CA PRO A 249 11.63 -20.76 -3.75
C PRO A 249 10.99 -20.62 -5.14
N GLN A 250 11.12 -19.44 -5.76
CA GLN A 250 10.61 -19.16 -7.11
C GLN A 250 11.58 -19.56 -8.22
N LYS A 251 12.80 -20.01 -7.87
CA LYS A 251 13.86 -20.40 -8.83
C LYS A 251 14.15 -19.34 -9.90
N ILE A 252 14.04 -18.05 -9.55
CA ILE A 252 14.39 -16.96 -10.47
C ILE A 252 15.92 -16.87 -10.63
N PRO A 253 16.43 -16.43 -11.80
CA PRO A 253 17.86 -16.25 -12.02
C PRO A 253 18.34 -14.95 -11.35
N ILE A 254 18.57 -15.00 -10.03
CA ILE A 254 18.86 -13.81 -9.20
C ILE A 254 20.07 -13.05 -9.71
N VAL A 255 21.17 -13.73 -10.06
CA VAL A 255 22.40 -13.04 -10.48
C VAL A 255 22.16 -12.24 -11.76
N LYS A 256 21.53 -12.86 -12.75
CA LYS A 256 21.16 -12.21 -14.02
C LYS A 256 20.21 -11.04 -13.79
N GLN A 257 19.17 -11.21 -12.96
CA GLN A 257 18.23 -10.13 -12.69
C GLN A 257 18.88 -8.96 -11.94
N LEU A 258 19.88 -9.20 -11.06
CA LEU A 258 20.64 -8.12 -10.41
C LEU A 258 21.48 -7.34 -11.42
N GLU A 259 22.13 -8.02 -12.37
CA GLU A 259 22.85 -7.36 -13.46
C GLU A 259 21.92 -6.46 -14.29
N GLU A 260 20.73 -6.98 -14.66
CA GLU A 260 19.70 -6.19 -15.34
C GLU A 260 19.24 -5.00 -14.50
N THR A 261 19.07 -5.19 -13.19
CA THR A 261 18.67 -4.12 -12.26
C THR A 261 19.72 -3.02 -12.20
N ALA A 262 21.00 -3.38 -12.12
CA ALA A 262 22.10 -2.42 -12.12
C ALA A 262 22.13 -1.59 -13.40
N LYS A 263 21.90 -2.20 -14.56
CA LYS A 263 21.86 -1.49 -15.85
C LYS A 263 20.64 -0.57 -15.97
N ALA A 264 19.47 -1.02 -15.53
CA ALA A 264 18.22 -0.27 -15.69
C ALA A 264 18.09 0.90 -14.71
N LEU A 265 18.60 0.75 -13.48
CA LEU A 265 18.39 1.70 -12.39
C LEU A 265 19.58 2.62 -12.07
N ALA A 266 20.72 2.43 -12.76
CA ALA A 266 21.85 3.36 -12.71
C ALA A 266 21.46 4.80 -13.11
#